data_AF-A0AA50RV14-F1
#
_entry.id   AF-A0AA50RV14-F1
#
_cell.length_a   1.000
_cell.length_b   1.000
_cell.length_c   1.000
_cell.angle_alpha   90.00
_cell.angle_beta   90.00
_cell.angle_gamma   90.00
#
_symmetry.space_group_name_H-M   'P 1'
#
loop_
_entity.id
_entity.type
_entity.pdbx_description
1 polymer ?
#
loop_
_entity_poly.entity_id
_entity_poly.type
_entity_poly.pdbx_seq_one_letter_code
_entity_poly.pdbx_strand_id
1 'polypeptide(L)' 'NTISSCDYDGSRRRLILYSTEALRHPFSITTFEDWVYWTDWDKTAVYRANKFNGKDI' A
#
# COMPACT_ATOMS: atom_id res chain seq x y z
N ASN A 1 0.17 7.93 7.38
CA ASN A 1 -0.34 6.63 6.90
C ASN A 1 -0.12 6.50 5.40
N THR A 2 1.01 5.90 5.01
CA THR A 2 1.48 5.86 3.61
C THR A 2 1.99 4.48 3.20
N ILE A 3 1.76 4.11 1.95
CA ILE A 3 2.48 3.03 1.26
C ILE A 3 3.45 3.68 0.26
N SER A 4 4.71 3.26 0.27
CA SER A 4 5.76 3.73 -0.63
C SER A 4 6.48 2.55 -1.28
N SER A 5 7.11 2.78 -2.42
CA SER A 5 7.94 1.81 -3.14
C SER A 5 9.29 2.44 -3.45
N CYS A 6 10.36 1.65 -3.44
CA CYS A 6 11.69 2.02 -3.89
C CYS A 6 12.32 0.83 -4.63
N ASP A 7 13.43 1.07 -5.32
CA ASP A 7 14.27 0.00 -5.83
C ASP A 7 14.99 -0.75 -4.71
N TYR A 8 15.56 -1.91 -5.05
CA TYR A 8 16.33 -2.73 -4.10
C TYR A 8 17.60 -2.05 -3.59
N ASP A 9 18.14 -1.08 -4.34
CA ASP A 9 19.27 -0.25 -3.91
C ASP A 9 18.84 0.97 -3.06
N GLY A 10 17.54 1.10 -2.79
CA GLY A 10 16.95 2.21 -2.04
C GLY A 10 16.69 3.46 -2.88
N SER A 11 17.07 3.47 -4.16
CA SER A 11 16.82 4.59 -5.06
C SER A 11 15.37 4.64 -5.56
N ARG A 12 15.02 5.72 -6.27
CA ARG A 12 13.70 5.97 -6.86
C ARG A 12 12.51 5.73 -5.90
N ARG A 13 12.68 6.11 -4.64
CA ARG A 13 11.59 6.06 -3.66
C ARG A 13 10.43 6.96 -4.13
N ARG A 14 9.23 6.38 -4.21
CA ARG A 14 7.99 7.06 -4.58
C ARG A 14 6.86 6.71 -3.63
N LEU A 15 5.99 7.69 -3.39
CA LEU A 15 4.75 7.51 -2.67
C LEU A 15 3.72 6.83 -3.59
N ILE A 16 3.14 5.72 -3.15
CA ILE A 16 2.07 5.01 -3.89
C ILE A 16 0.70 5.46 -3.39
N LEU A 17 0.50 5.42 -2.07
CA LEU A 17 -0.77 5.77 -1.45
C LEU A 17 -0.54 6.55 -0.17
N TYR A 18 -1.30 7.63 0.01
CA TYR A 18 -1.50 8.29 1.29
C TYR A 18 -3.00 8.26 1.59
N SER A 19 -3.39 7.71 2.73
CA SER A 19 -4.78 7.74 3.18
C SER A 19 -4.83 7.65 4.69
N THR A 20 -5.56 8.55 5.34
CA THR A 20 -5.81 8.47 6.78
C THR A 20 -6.90 7.45 7.12
N GLU A 21 -7.77 7.13 6.17
CA GLU A 21 -8.90 6.21 6.35
C GLU A 21 -8.55 4.76 5.99
N ALA A 22 -7.92 4.54 4.83
CA ALA A 22 -7.64 3.19 4.32
C ALA A 22 -6.36 2.57 4.90
N LEU A 23 -5.50 3.39 5.52
CA LEU A 23 -4.24 2.97 6.11
C LEU A 23 -4.19 3.34 7.60
N ARG A 24 -5.28 3.14 8.36
CA ARG A 24 -5.36 3.61 9.74
C ARG A 24 -4.36 2.85 10.64
N HIS A 25 -4.37 1.53 10.56
CA HIS A 25 -3.47 0.61 11.27
C HIS A 25 -3.05 -0.58 10.37
N PRO A 26 -2.26 -0.33 9.31
CA PRO A 26 -1.79 -1.39 8.42
C PRO A 26 -0.79 -2.29 9.14
N PHE A 27 -0.91 -3.61 8.97
CA PHE A 27 -0.07 -4.60 9.65
C PHE A 27 0.83 -5.40 8.71
N SER A 28 0.26 -5.98 7.65
CA SER A 28 1.00 -6.80 6.69
C SER A 28 0.72 -6.32 5.26
N ILE A 29 1.67 -6.55 4.36
CA ILE A 29 1.63 -6.09 2.97
C ILE A 29 2.23 -7.15 2.04
N THR A 30 1.63 -7.34 0.86
CA THR A 30 2.15 -8.21 -0.20
C THR A 30 1.81 -7.62 -1.57
N THR A 31 2.44 -8.14 -2.63
CA THR A 31 2.21 -7.72 -4.01
C THR A 31 1.85 -8.90 -4.88
N PHE A 32 0.86 -8.74 -5.75
CA PHE A 32 0.51 -9.71 -6.78
C PHE A 32 0.06 -8.96 -8.03
N GLU A 33 0.62 -9.31 -9.19
CA GLU A 33 0.40 -8.59 -10.45
C GLU A 33 0.59 -7.07 -10.29
N ASP A 34 -0.37 -6.26 -10.74
CA ASP A 34 -0.34 -4.79 -10.67
C ASP A 34 -0.83 -4.24 -9.33
N TRP A 35 -1.08 -5.12 -8.36
CA TRP A 35 -1.74 -4.77 -7.10
C TRP A 35 -0.81 -4.90 -5.90
N VAL A 36 -0.96 -3.98 -4.96
CA VAL A 36 -0.45 -4.09 -3.60
C VAL A 36 -1.63 -4.38 -2.68
N TYR A 37 -1.48 -5.35 -1.79
CA TYR A 37 -2.49 -5.77 -0.83
C TYR A 37 -1.99 -5.50 0.58
N TRP A 38 -2.85 -4.99 1.46
CA TRP A 38 -2.49 -4.83 2.86
C TRP A 38 -3.65 -5.21 3.79
N THR A 39 -3.30 -5.66 4.98
CA THR A 39 -4.25 -5.89 6.08
C THR A 39 -4.28 -4.68 7.00
N ASP A 40 -5.47 -4.31 7.47
CA ASP A 40 -5.66 -3.26 8.47
C ASP A 40 -6.39 -3.84 9.69
N TRP A 41 -5.82 -3.65 10.89
CA TRP A 41 -6.36 -4.21 12.13
C TRP A 41 -7.65 -3.55 12.60
N ASP A 42 -7.85 -2.27 12.30
CA ASP A 42 -9.05 -1.55 12.72
C ASP A 42 -10.25 -1.93 11.87
N LYS A 43 -10.04 -2.08 10.55
CA LYS A 43 -11.11 -2.39 9.61
C LYS A 43 -11.36 -3.90 9.45
N THR A 44 -10.47 -4.75 9.97
CA THR A 44 -10.52 -6.23 9.84
C THR A 44 -10.73 -6.68 8.38
N ALA A 45 -10.07 -6.00 7.44
CA ALA A 45 -10.24 -6.19 6.01
C ALA A 45 -8.90 -6.27 5.28
N VAL A 46 -8.91 -6.89 4.10
CA VAL A 46 -7.82 -6.85 3.13
C VAL A 46 -8.17 -5.80 2.08
N TYR A 47 -7.33 -4.79 1.95
CA TYR A 47 -7.43 -3.78 0.91
C TYR A 47 -6.48 -4.11 -0.23
N ARG A 48 -6.74 -3.52 -1.40
CA ARG A 48 -5.77 -3.51 -2.50
C ARG A 48 -5.68 -2.12 -3.09
N ALA A 49 -4.62 -1.81 -3.81
CA ALA A 49 -4.53 -0.65 -4.66
C ALA A 49 -3.55 -0.94 -5.80
N ASN A 50 -3.64 -0.22 -6.91
CA ASN A 50 -2.68 -0.37 -7.99
C ASN A 50 -1.28 0.10 -7.51
N LYS A 51 -0.27 -0.77 -7.61
CA LYS A 51 1.08 -0.54 -7.07
C LYS A 51 1.88 0.56 -7.79
N PHE A 52 1.38 1.07 -8.92
CA PHE A 52 2.04 2.12 -9.70
C PHE A 52 1.43 3.49 -9.49
N ASN A 53 0.12 3.58 -9.24
CA ASN A 53 -0.59 4.86 -9.18
C ASN A 53 -1.49 5.03 -7.93
N GLY A 54 -1.61 4.01 -7.08
CA GLY A 54 -2.38 4.07 -5.84
C GLY A 54 -3.91 4.13 -6.01
N LYS A 55 -4.45 3.85 -7.20
CA LYS A 55 -5.89 3.87 -7.49
C LYS A 55 -6.57 2.55 -7.20
N ASP A 56 -7.91 2.58 -7.27
CA ASP A 56 -8.81 1.43 -7.16
C ASP A 56 -8.66 0.69 -5.82
N ILE A 57 -8.86 1.46 -4.74
CA ILE A 57 -8.81 1.02 -3.34
C ILE A 57 -10.03 0.18 -2.97
#